data_AF-A0A4Q3AJJ4-F1
#
_entry.id   AF-A0A4Q3AJJ4-F1
#
_cell.length_a   1.000
_cell.length_b   1.000
_cell.length_c   1.000
_cell.angle_alpha   90.00
_cell.angle_beta   90.00
_cell.angle_gamma   90.00
#
_symmetry.space_group_name_H-M   'P 1'
#
loop_
_entity.id
_entity.type
_entity.pdbx_description
1 polymer ?
#
loop_
_entity_poly.entity_id
_entity_poly.type
_entity_poly.pdbx_seq_one_letter_code
_entity_poly.pdbx_strand_id
1 'polypeptide(L)'
;AYRNGVPIGVSTVSTGKPGHRTPLGVFTILQKAKRHRSNKYSNAPMPYMQRLTWTGIAIHGGALPGYPASHGCIRLPHSFAPLLFDETALGMTVVVVNQPAQMMIGPTPQMARATAAGPAVWRPELSPSGPVSIIVSAADRRMVVMRNGVQIGSAPVNFEGVVDRLQAYVLRGVNGGNYDWSKVPLPGQTYSPATNQRVQAAGRFQGSDPFRRALAQVVGPGTTMVVMPDSLGPGPVGAPPPQMRALIEDEPVVADWMNDASVTFGR
;
A
#
# COMPACT_ATOMS: atom_id res chain seq x y z
N ALA A 1 -6.52 7.68 1.55
CA ALA A 1 -6.07 7.12 2.82
C ALA A 1 -7.27 6.57 3.57
N TYR A 2 -7.10 5.40 4.21
CA TYR A 2 -8.13 4.74 5.00
C TYR A 2 -7.59 4.49 6.41
N ARG A 3 -8.43 4.70 7.42
CA ARG A 3 -8.16 4.33 8.81
C ARG A 3 -9.26 3.40 9.28
N ASN A 4 -8.91 2.15 9.62
CA ASN A 4 -9.87 1.15 10.08
C ASN A 4 -11.10 1.00 9.16
N GLY A 5 -10.86 1.08 7.85
CA GLY A 5 -11.91 0.94 6.82
C GLY A 5 -12.73 2.21 6.56
N VAL A 6 -12.43 3.31 7.24
CA VAL A 6 -13.05 4.61 7.01
C VAL A 6 -12.16 5.43 6.07
N PRO A 7 -12.66 5.96 4.94
CA PRO A 7 -11.90 6.90 4.13
C PRO A 7 -11.65 8.19 4.93
N ILE A 8 -10.38 8.52 5.15
CA ILE A 8 -9.96 9.73 5.89
C ILE A 8 -9.35 10.80 4.98
N GLY A 9 -9.16 10.49 3.70
CA GLY A 9 -8.65 11.46 2.73
C GLY A 9 -8.58 10.90 1.33
N VAL A 10 -8.89 11.73 0.34
CA VAL A 10 -8.79 11.44 -1.09
C VAL A 10 -8.09 12.62 -1.75
N SER A 11 -7.15 12.34 -2.64
CA SER A 11 -6.41 13.35 -3.39
C SER A 11 -6.10 12.83 -4.79
N THR A 12 -5.98 13.76 -5.74
CA THR A 12 -5.30 13.49 -7.01
C THR A 12 -3.80 13.27 -6.77
N VAL A 13 -3.15 12.62 -7.73
CA VAL A 13 -1.71 12.34 -7.70
C VAL A 13 -1.09 12.54 -9.08
N SER A 14 0.22 12.79 -9.14
CA SER A 14 1.00 12.65 -10.38
C SER A 14 2.07 11.57 -10.21
N THR A 15 1.96 10.51 -11.02
CA THR A 15 2.81 9.31 -10.99
C THR A 15 3.95 9.38 -12.02
N GLY A 16 4.70 8.29 -12.14
CA GLY A 16 5.83 8.14 -13.04
C GLY A 16 5.48 8.21 -14.54
N LYS A 17 6.25 9.02 -15.28
CA LYS A 17 6.15 9.16 -16.74
C LYS A 17 6.56 7.87 -17.47
N PRO A 18 6.28 7.73 -18.79
CA PRO A 18 6.82 6.63 -19.59
C PRO A 18 8.35 6.51 -19.44
N GLY A 19 8.86 5.28 -19.30
CA GLY A 19 10.27 5.01 -18.97
C GLY A 19 10.63 5.11 -17.48
N HIS A 20 9.77 5.69 -16.65
CA HIS A 20 9.94 5.79 -15.19
C HIS A 20 8.63 5.52 -14.45
N ARG A 21 7.89 4.49 -14.88
CA ARG A 21 6.58 4.14 -14.32
C ARG A 21 6.69 3.95 -12.80
N THR A 22 5.71 4.46 -12.05
CA THR A 22 5.54 4.09 -10.65
C THR A 22 5.30 2.58 -10.56
N PRO A 23 6.07 1.85 -9.74
CA PRO A 23 5.88 0.41 -9.63
C PRO A 23 4.53 0.10 -8.98
N LEU A 24 3.85 -0.90 -9.52
CA LEU A 24 2.64 -1.47 -8.90
C LEU A 24 3.04 -2.46 -7.81
N GLY A 25 2.13 -2.69 -6.87
CA GLY A 25 2.32 -3.70 -5.82
C GLY A 25 2.00 -3.17 -4.43
N VAL A 26 2.50 -3.91 -3.44
CA VAL A 26 2.30 -3.63 -2.02
C VAL A 26 3.62 -3.17 -1.42
N PHE A 27 3.61 -1.98 -0.86
CA PHE A 27 4.74 -1.33 -0.25
C PHE A 27 4.47 -1.07 1.22
N THR A 28 5.52 -0.68 1.93
CA THR A 28 5.42 -0.15 3.28
C THR A 28 6.18 1.16 3.36
N ILE A 29 5.78 2.01 4.29
CA ILE A 29 6.51 3.25 4.53
C ILE A 29 7.80 2.91 5.27
N LEU A 30 8.91 2.96 4.55
CA LEU A 30 10.25 2.60 5.04
C LEU A 30 10.91 3.74 5.81
N GLN A 31 10.67 4.98 5.37
CA GLN A 31 11.24 6.19 5.96
C GLN A 31 10.28 7.35 5.79
N LYS A 32 10.39 8.33 6.68
CA LYS A 32 9.63 9.56 6.65
C LYS A 32 10.53 10.75 6.94
N ALA A 33 10.42 11.80 6.14
CA ALA A 33 11.12 13.06 6.40
C ALA A 33 10.29 14.26 5.91
N LYS A 34 10.05 15.23 6.80
CA LYS A 34 9.36 16.48 6.44
C LYS A 34 10.17 17.28 5.42
N ARG A 35 11.50 17.34 5.62
CA ARG A 35 12.50 17.91 4.71
C ARG A 35 13.30 16.80 4.06
N HIS A 36 13.14 16.60 2.76
CA HIS A 36 13.99 15.69 1.99
C HIS A 36 14.33 16.26 0.63
N ARG A 37 15.52 15.93 0.13
CA ARG A 37 15.99 16.20 -1.23
C ARG A 37 16.38 14.89 -1.90
N SER A 38 16.09 14.77 -3.19
CA SER A 38 16.44 13.58 -3.96
C SER A 38 17.95 13.53 -4.24
N ASN A 39 18.63 12.51 -3.71
CA ASN A 39 20.03 12.22 -4.04
C ASN A 39 20.24 11.85 -5.52
N LYS A 40 19.18 11.39 -6.21
CA LYS A 40 19.24 10.87 -7.59
C LYS A 40 18.84 11.89 -8.65
N TYR A 41 18.14 12.96 -8.25
CA TYR A 41 17.55 13.93 -9.18
C TYR A 41 17.92 15.34 -8.75
N SER A 42 19.20 15.69 -8.90
CA SER A 42 19.72 17.06 -8.73
C SER A 42 19.21 17.79 -7.49
N ASN A 43 19.19 17.13 -6.33
CA ASN A 43 18.69 17.72 -5.08
C ASN A 43 17.24 18.23 -5.12
N ALA A 44 16.41 17.70 -6.03
CA ALA A 44 15.02 18.10 -6.17
C ALA A 44 14.25 17.93 -4.83
N PRO A 45 13.50 18.96 -4.40
CA PRO A 45 12.79 18.94 -3.12
C PRO A 45 11.67 17.90 -3.12
N MET A 46 11.60 17.14 -2.03
CA MET A 46 10.59 16.13 -1.77
C MET A 46 9.96 16.38 -0.39
N PRO A 47 9.16 17.45 -0.23
CA PRO A 47 8.55 17.78 1.05
C PRO A 47 7.59 16.68 1.52
N TYR A 48 7.61 16.40 2.82
CA TYR A 48 6.80 15.34 3.45
C TYR A 48 6.99 13.97 2.78
N MET A 49 8.24 13.64 2.49
CA MET A 49 8.63 12.39 1.85
C MET A 49 8.30 11.18 2.74
N GLN A 50 7.68 10.18 2.12
CA GLN A 50 7.39 8.87 2.68
C GLN A 50 7.93 7.81 1.71
N ARG A 51 9.06 7.18 2.04
CA ARG A 51 9.78 6.25 1.16
C ARG A 51 9.07 4.91 1.07
N LEU A 52 8.90 4.41 -0.15
CA LEU A 52 8.28 3.10 -0.44
C LEU A 52 9.32 2.05 -0.88
N THR A 53 10.42 2.49 -1.52
CA THR A 53 11.50 1.61 -1.93
C THR A 53 12.86 2.18 -1.58
N TRP A 54 13.83 1.30 -1.32
CA TRP A 54 15.24 1.69 -1.17
C TRP A 54 15.82 2.26 -2.47
N THR A 55 15.25 1.89 -3.63
CA THR A 55 15.66 2.42 -4.95
C THR A 55 15.26 3.88 -5.18
N GLY A 56 14.44 4.48 -4.30
CA GLY A 56 14.14 5.92 -4.35
C GLY A 56 12.67 6.28 -4.58
N ILE A 57 11.76 5.30 -4.73
CA ILE A 57 10.35 5.59 -4.94
C ILE A 57 9.72 6.02 -3.62
N ALA A 58 9.00 7.15 -3.63
CA ALA A 58 8.39 7.74 -2.45
C ALA A 58 7.08 8.47 -2.79
N ILE A 59 6.27 8.71 -1.76
CA ILE A 59 5.16 9.65 -1.77
C ILE A 59 5.69 10.99 -1.23
N HIS A 60 5.39 12.11 -1.88
CA HIS A 60 5.80 13.43 -1.38
C HIS A 60 4.97 14.56 -2.03
N GLY A 61 5.04 15.77 -1.49
CA GLY A 61 4.46 16.96 -2.12
C GLY A 61 5.20 17.33 -3.41
N GLY A 62 4.48 17.77 -4.43
CA GLY A 62 5.07 18.25 -5.68
C GLY A 62 4.04 18.75 -6.69
N ALA A 63 4.50 19.14 -7.88
CA ALA A 63 3.64 19.60 -8.96
C ALA A 63 2.76 18.48 -9.54
N LEU A 64 1.47 18.78 -9.76
CA LEU A 64 0.50 17.86 -10.36
C LEU A 64 -0.02 18.46 -11.68
N PRO A 65 0.65 18.20 -12.82
CA PRO A 65 0.27 18.80 -14.10
C PRO A 65 -0.95 18.13 -14.76
N GLY A 66 -1.69 17.28 -14.03
CA GLY A 66 -2.83 16.52 -14.55
C GLY A 66 -2.47 15.21 -15.28
N TYR A 67 -1.19 14.89 -15.44
CA TYR A 67 -0.71 13.66 -16.07
C TYR A 67 0.51 13.06 -15.33
N PRO A 68 0.88 11.79 -15.60
CA PRO A 68 2.09 11.17 -15.05
C PRO A 68 3.36 11.89 -15.54
N ALA A 69 4.09 12.50 -14.61
CA ALA A 69 5.23 13.36 -14.93
C ALA A 69 6.40 13.25 -13.94
N SER A 70 6.32 12.36 -12.95
CA SER A 70 7.44 12.11 -12.03
C SER A 70 8.44 11.10 -12.63
N HIS A 71 9.57 10.88 -11.94
CA HIS A 71 10.49 9.78 -12.24
C HIS A 71 10.18 8.51 -11.41
N GLY A 72 8.90 8.29 -11.09
CA GLY A 72 8.40 7.09 -10.40
C GLY A 72 7.76 7.38 -9.05
N CYS A 73 8.13 8.49 -8.40
CA CYS A 73 7.48 8.95 -7.16
C CYS A 73 6.00 9.28 -7.36
N ILE A 74 5.24 9.22 -6.27
CA ILE A 74 3.82 9.58 -6.23
C ILE A 74 3.74 11.00 -5.65
N ARG A 75 3.49 12.00 -6.52
CA ARG A 75 3.40 13.40 -6.10
C ARG A 75 1.99 13.73 -5.64
N LEU A 76 1.89 14.41 -4.50
CA LEU A 76 0.68 14.92 -3.88
C LEU A 76 0.62 16.45 -3.98
N PRO A 77 -0.58 17.06 -3.92
CA PRO A 77 -0.70 18.48 -3.66
C PRO A 77 0.07 18.86 -2.41
N HIS A 78 0.77 20.00 -2.43
CA HIS A 78 1.56 20.48 -1.29
C HIS A 78 0.74 20.64 -0.01
N SER A 79 -0.55 20.97 -0.11
CA SER A 79 -1.48 21.07 1.02
C SER A 79 -1.92 19.71 1.57
N PHE A 80 -1.96 18.66 0.75
CA PHE A 80 -2.39 17.33 1.17
C PHE A 80 -1.23 16.49 1.73
N ALA A 81 -0.01 16.70 1.21
CA ALA A 81 1.19 16.01 1.66
C ALA A 81 1.43 16.05 3.19
N PRO A 82 1.32 17.20 3.91
CA PRO A 82 1.43 17.23 5.36
C PRO A 82 0.33 16.43 6.06
N LEU A 83 -0.92 16.53 5.60
CA LEU A 83 -2.05 15.81 6.20
C LEU A 83 -1.83 14.29 6.11
N LEU A 84 -1.45 13.79 4.94
CA LEU A 84 -1.14 12.37 4.79
C LEU A 84 0.11 11.98 5.59
N PHE A 85 1.09 12.87 5.68
CA PHE A 85 2.28 12.61 6.47
C PHE A 85 1.94 12.46 7.95
N ASP A 86 1.13 13.32 8.54
CA ASP A 86 0.81 13.18 9.97
C ASP A 86 -0.06 11.93 10.25
N GLU A 87 -0.81 11.49 9.25
CA GLU A 87 -1.69 10.32 9.35
C GLU A 87 -1.02 8.96 9.17
N THR A 88 0.22 8.95 8.72
CA THR A 88 0.93 7.71 8.36
C THR A 88 2.01 7.36 9.37
N ALA A 89 2.42 6.09 9.41
CA ALA A 89 3.50 5.61 10.27
C ALA A 89 4.47 4.72 9.50
N LEU A 90 5.69 4.53 10.02
CA LEU A 90 6.61 3.54 9.47
C LEU A 90 5.96 2.14 9.52
N GLY A 91 6.21 1.32 8.50
CA GLY A 91 5.61 0.00 8.36
C GLY A 91 4.16 0.01 7.86
N MET A 92 3.50 1.16 7.75
CA MET A 92 2.13 1.24 7.22
C MET A 92 2.09 0.78 5.76
N THR A 93 1.12 -0.07 5.44
CA THR A 93 0.95 -0.64 4.09
C THR A 93 0.43 0.40 3.10
N VAL A 94 1.06 0.45 1.92
CA VAL A 94 0.66 1.27 0.77
C VAL A 94 0.45 0.35 -0.41
N VAL A 95 -0.75 0.35 -0.99
CA VAL A 95 -1.06 -0.45 -2.19
C VAL A 95 -1.12 0.48 -3.39
N VAL A 96 -0.31 0.19 -4.42
CA VAL A 96 -0.29 0.93 -5.68
C VAL A 96 -0.82 0.02 -6.78
N VAL A 97 -1.97 0.40 -7.34
CA VAL A 97 -2.63 -0.34 -8.43
C VAL A 97 -2.83 0.56 -9.64
N ASN A 98 -2.90 -0.03 -10.83
CA ASN A 98 -3.23 0.67 -12.06
C ASN A 98 -4.68 0.38 -12.43
N GLN A 99 -5.62 0.93 -11.65
CA GLN A 99 -7.04 0.79 -11.94
C GLN A 99 -7.63 2.13 -12.36
N PRO A 100 -8.41 2.15 -13.46
CA PRO A 100 -9.12 3.35 -13.84
C PRO A 100 -10.12 3.71 -12.73
N ALA A 101 -10.22 5.00 -12.41
CA ALA A 101 -11.17 5.51 -11.43
C ALA A 101 -12.65 5.37 -11.88
N GLN A 102 -12.87 4.93 -13.12
CA GLN A 102 -14.17 4.62 -13.71
C GLN A 102 -14.12 3.24 -14.40
N MET A 103 -15.25 2.54 -14.38
CA MET A 103 -15.44 1.22 -15.01
C MET A 103 -15.01 1.24 -16.48
N MET A 104 -14.10 0.34 -16.86
CA MET A 104 -13.88 0.01 -18.27
C MET A 104 -14.93 -1.03 -18.69
N ILE A 105 -15.84 -0.65 -19.59
CA ILE A 105 -16.41 -1.61 -20.54
C ILE A 105 -15.39 -1.69 -21.68
N GLY A 106 -14.43 -2.59 -21.52
CA GLY A 106 -13.38 -2.86 -22.50
C GLY A 106 -12.93 -4.31 -22.34
N PRO A 107 -12.37 -4.93 -23.39
CA PRO A 107 -12.01 -6.35 -23.34
C PRO A 107 -11.07 -6.60 -22.18
N THR A 108 -11.39 -7.65 -21.42
CA THR A 108 -10.65 -8.19 -20.28
C THR A 108 -9.15 -8.18 -20.59
N PRO A 109 -8.29 -7.57 -19.74
CA PRO A 109 -6.86 -7.71 -19.90
C PRO A 109 -6.52 -9.19 -19.96
N GLN A 110 -5.82 -9.62 -21.01
CA GLN A 110 -5.34 -10.99 -21.11
C GLN A 110 -4.52 -11.30 -19.87
N MET A 111 -5.02 -12.24 -19.07
CA MET A 111 -4.36 -12.72 -17.86
C MET A 111 -2.97 -13.20 -18.25
N ALA A 112 -1.94 -12.49 -17.75
CA ALA A 112 -0.59 -13.01 -17.78
C ALA A 112 -0.62 -14.39 -17.11
N ARG A 113 -0.02 -15.40 -17.75
CA ARG A 113 0.06 -16.77 -17.23
C ARG A 113 0.56 -16.72 -15.79
N ALA A 114 -0.29 -17.15 -14.86
CA ALA A 114 0.02 -17.23 -13.45
C ALA A 114 1.31 -18.04 -13.26
N THR A 115 2.32 -17.45 -12.64
CA THR A 115 3.42 -18.21 -12.07
C THR A 115 2.85 -19.08 -10.95
N ALA A 116 3.25 -20.36 -10.90
CA ALA A 116 2.77 -21.29 -9.89
C ALA A 116 2.98 -20.66 -8.50
N ALA A 117 1.88 -20.46 -7.76
CA ALA A 117 1.94 -20.00 -6.39
C ALA A 117 2.74 -21.05 -5.59
N GLY A 118 4.01 -20.75 -5.30
CA GLY A 118 4.90 -21.65 -4.56
C GLY A 118 4.33 -22.03 -3.18
N PRO A 119 5.06 -22.81 -2.37
CA PRO A 119 4.54 -23.34 -1.13
C PRO A 119 4.05 -22.25 -0.16
N ALA A 120 3.21 -22.66 0.78
CA ALA A 120 2.85 -21.82 1.91
C ALA A 120 4.08 -21.55 2.79
N VAL A 121 4.21 -20.32 3.25
CA VAL A 121 5.28 -19.84 4.14
C VAL A 121 4.60 -19.17 5.32
N TRP A 122 5.08 -19.44 6.54
CA TRP A 122 4.56 -18.85 7.77
C TRP A 122 5.72 -18.58 8.73
N ARG A 123 5.88 -17.32 9.13
CA ARG A 123 6.97 -16.77 9.96
C ARG A 123 6.46 -15.60 10.83
N PRO A 124 5.53 -15.84 11.77
CA PRO A 124 4.94 -14.81 12.63
C PRO A 124 5.95 -14.12 13.55
N GLU A 125 7.08 -14.77 13.83
CA GLU A 125 8.18 -14.26 14.65
C GLU A 125 8.91 -13.07 14.03
N LEU A 126 8.86 -12.89 12.71
CA LEU A 126 9.48 -11.75 12.03
C LEU A 126 8.86 -10.40 12.40
N SER A 127 7.64 -10.41 12.93
CA SER A 127 6.96 -9.23 13.45
C SER A 127 6.00 -9.70 14.53
N PRO A 128 6.37 -9.61 15.82
CA PRO A 128 5.56 -10.18 16.90
C PRO A 128 4.24 -9.44 17.15
N SER A 129 4.16 -8.15 16.83
CA SER A 129 3.02 -7.29 17.15
C SER A 129 2.74 -6.26 16.06
N GLY A 130 1.56 -5.64 16.14
CA GLY A 130 1.14 -4.58 15.23
C GLY A 130 -0.02 -4.98 14.31
N PRO A 131 -0.47 -4.03 13.46
CA PRO A 131 -1.64 -4.22 12.62
C PRO A 131 -1.39 -5.29 11.56
N VAL A 132 -2.42 -6.09 11.26
CA VAL A 132 -2.39 -7.14 10.25
C VAL A 132 -3.10 -6.68 8.98
N SER A 133 -2.42 -6.85 7.84
CA SER A 133 -2.94 -6.62 6.51
C SER A 133 -2.83 -7.91 5.70
N ILE A 134 -3.93 -8.31 5.06
CA ILE A 134 -3.97 -9.44 4.12
C ILE A 134 -4.09 -8.86 2.73
N ILE A 135 -3.26 -9.33 1.81
CA ILE A 135 -3.36 -9.00 0.39
C ILE A 135 -3.61 -10.28 -0.38
N VAL A 136 -4.62 -10.27 -1.25
CA VAL A 136 -4.96 -11.35 -2.16
C VAL A 136 -4.78 -10.86 -3.59
N SER A 137 -3.82 -11.45 -4.30
CA SER A 137 -3.60 -11.23 -5.73
C SER A 137 -4.29 -12.34 -6.52
N ALA A 138 -5.23 -11.95 -7.37
CA ALA A 138 -5.94 -12.87 -8.24
C ALA A 138 -5.06 -13.38 -9.38
N ALA A 139 -4.22 -12.50 -9.97
CA ALA A 139 -3.26 -12.87 -11.00
C ALA A 139 -2.24 -13.90 -10.50
N ASP A 140 -1.73 -13.73 -9.27
CA ASP A 140 -0.74 -14.64 -8.69
C ASP A 140 -1.38 -15.84 -7.96
N ARG A 141 -2.72 -15.85 -7.83
CA ARG A 141 -3.48 -16.79 -6.97
C ARG A 141 -2.83 -16.97 -5.61
N ARG A 142 -2.46 -15.85 -4.98
CA ARG A 142 -1.66 -15.85 -3.76
C ARG A 142 -2.19 -14.88 -2.72
N MET A 143 -2.20 -15.34 -1.47
CA MET A 143 -2.41 -14.53 -0.28
C MET A 143 -1.06 -14.17 0.34
N VAL A 144 -0.92 -12.94 0.79
CA VAL A 144 0.21 -12.42 1.56
C VAL A 144 -0.33 -11.83 2.85
N VAL A 145 0.26 -12.20 3.97
CA VAL A 145 -0.10 -11.74 5.31
C VAL A 145 1.05 -10.89 5.82
N MET A 146 0.77 -9.62 6.07
CA MET A 146 1.73 -8.67 6.62
C MET A 146 1.33 -8.29 8.03
N ARG A 147 2.31 -8.12 8.90
CA ARG A 147 2.13 -7.52 10.23
C ARG A 147 3.14 -6.40 10.41
N ASN A 148 2.66 -5.21 10.72
CA ASN A 148 3.50 -4.01 10.85
C ASN A 148 4.43 -3.78 9.64
N GLY A 149 3.93 -4.10 8.44
CA GLY A 149 4.69 -3.98 7.20
C GLY A 149 5.73 -5.08 6.91
N VAL A 150 5.82 -6.10 7.76
CA VAL A 150 6.68 -7.27 7.50
C VAL A 150 5.80 -8.42 7.02
N GLN A 151 6.18 -9.09 5.92
CA GLN A 151 5.51 -10.31 5.50
C GLN A 151 5.78 -11.43 6.50
N ILE A 152 4.74 -11.84 7.23
CA ILE A 152 4.77 -12.94 8.20
C ILE A 152 4.16 -14.23 7.63
N GLY A 153 3.51 -14.17 6.48
CA GLY A 153 2.91 -15.34 5.88
C GLY A 153 2.59 -15.15 4.41
N SER A 154 2.53 -16.25 3.67
CA SER A 154 2.01 -16.26 2.31
C SER A 154 1.61 -17.67 1.89
N ALA A 155 0.52 -17.81 1.14
CA ALA A 155 0.04 -19.11 0.68
C ALA A 155 -0.66 -19.01 -0.68
N PRO A 156 -0.67 -20.09 -1.47
CA PRO A 156 -1.62 -20.23 -2.56
C PRO A 156 -3.05 -20.06 -2.06
N VAL A 157 -3.89 -19.45 -2.88
CA VAL A 157 -5.31 -19.27 -2.60
C VAL A 157 -6.14 -19.70 -3.80
N ASN A 158 -7.11 -20.55 -3.52
CA ASN A 158 -8.13 -20.94 -4.48
C ASN A 158 -9.35 -20.06 -4.29
N PHE A 159 -9.98 -19.65 -5.39
CA PHE A 159 -11.24 -18.93 -5.37
C PHE A 159 -12.03 -19.19 -6.64
N GLU A 160 -13.34 -19.15 -6.52
CA GLU A 160 -14.27 -19.23 -7.65
C GLU A 160 -14.60 -17.84 -8.19
N GLY A 161 -14.92 -17.74 -9.48
CA GLY A 161 -15.30 -16.50 -10.15
C GLY A 161 -14.13 -15.54 -10.44
N VAL A 162 -14.47 -14.38 -11.02
CA VAL A 162 -13.48 -13.38 -11.46
C VAL A 162 -13.26 -12.32 -10.37
N VAL A 163 -12.02 -11.84 -10.24
CA VAL A 163 -11.68 -10.61 -9.53
C VAL A 163 -11.24 -9.63 -10.63
N ASP A 164 -12.09 -8.67 -10.96
CA ASP A 164 -11.89 -7.72 -12.06
C ASP A 164 -11.53 -6.31 -11.58
N ARG A 165 -11.65 -6.05 -10.27
CA ARG A 165 -11.46 -4.74 -9.64
C ARG A 165 -10.93 -4.87 -8.22
N LEU A 166 -10.31 -3.80 -7.73
CA LEU A 166 -9.83 -3.68 -6.36
C LEU A 166 -11.02 -3.73 -5.39
N GLN A 167 -10.87 -4.53 -4.34
CA GLN A 167 -11.82 -4.60 -3.23
C GLN A 167 -11.04 -4.49 -1.94
N ALA A 168 -11.58 -3.79 -0.96
CA ALA A 168 -11.00 -3.69 0.37
C ALA A 168 -12.04 -4.07 1.42
N TYR A 169 -11.59 -4.70 2.50
CA TYR A 169 -12.42 -5.18 3.59
C TYR A 169 -11.72 -4.92 4.92
N VAL A 170 -12.50 -4.73 5.98
CA VAL A 170 -12.01 -4.70 7.36
C VAL A 170 -12.77 -5.70 8.19
N LEU A 171 -12.04 -6.50 8.96
CA LEU A 171 -12.58 -7.45 9.91
C LEU A 171 -13.16 -6.68 11.10
N ARG A 172 -14.46 -6.84 11.37
CA ARG A 172 -15.17 -6.21 12.49
C ARG A 172 -15.14 -7.07 13.74
N GLY A 173 -15.20 -8.39 13.58
CA GLY A 173 -15.30 -9.33 14.67
C GLY A 173 -15.07 -10.78 14.23
N VAL A 174 -14.78 -11.64 15.20
CA VAL A 174 -14.66 -13.09 15.03
C VAL A 174 -15.60 -13.75 16.03
N ASN A 175 -16.61 -14.45 15.56
CA ASN A 175 -17.67 -15.06 16.38
C ASN A 175 -17.75 -16.55 16.09
N GLY A 176 -17.26 -17.40 17.00
CA GLY A 176 -17.33 -18.86 16.84
C GLY A 176 -16.66 -19.39 15.57
N GLY A 177 -15.55 -18.78 15.15
CA GLY A 177 -14.84 -19.10 13.91
C GLY A 177 -15.40 -18.43 12.64
N ASN A 178 -16.52 -17.70 12.75
CA ASN A 178 -17.05 -16.88 11.67
C ASN A 178 -16.40 -15.49 11.68
N TYR A 179 -15.93 -15.04 10.52
CA TYR A 179 -15.28 -13.74 10.36
C TYR A 179 -16.26 -12.72 9.78
N ASP A 180 -16.50 -11.64 10.51
CA ASP A 180 -17.40 -10.56 10.09
C ASP A 180 -16.64 -9.50 9.29
N TRP A 181 -16.57 -9.68 7.98
CA TRP A 181 -15.91 -8.74 7.07
C TRP A 181 -16.88 -7.66 6.58
N SER A 182 -16.50 -6.41 6.79
CA SER A 182 -17.15 -5.24 6.20
C SER A 182 -16.38 -4.77 4.96
N LYS A 183 -17.09 -4.58 3.84
CA LYS A 183 -16.49 -3.99 2.64
C LYS A 183 -16.22 -2.50 2.85
N VAL A 184 -15.04 -2.06 2.45
CA VAL A 184 -14.59 -0.67 2.48
C VAL A 184 -14.93 -0.03 1.13
N PRO A 185 -15.68 1.09 1.10
CA PRO A 185 -15.94 1.81 -0.13
C PRO A 185 -14.64 2.38 -0.69
N LEU A 186 -14.37 2.16 -1.98
CA LEU A 186 -13.21 2.72 -2.68
C LEU A 186 -13.65 3.87 -3.61
N PRO A 187 -12.79 4.87 -3.88
CA PRO A 187 -13.17 6.02 -4.68
C PRO A 187 -13.54 5.56 -6.10
N GLY A 188 -14.64 6.09 -6.65
CA GLY A 188 -15.15 5.70 -7.96
C GLY A 188 -16.00 4.41 -7.98
N GLN A 189 -16.22 3.76 -6.84
CA GLN A 189 -17.14 2.63 -6.73
C GLN A 189 -18.49 3.07 -6.15
N THR A 190 -19.59 2.76 -6.84
CA THR A 190 -20.95 3.03 -6.35
C THR A 190 -21.23 2.20 -5.11
N TYR A 191 -21.46 2.87 -3.98
CA TYR A 191 -21.84 2.24 -2.72
C TYR A 191 -23.36 1.96 -2.74
N SER A 192 -23.75 0.69 -2.75
CA SER A 192 -25.13 0.32 -2.42
C SER A 192 -25.21 -0.04 -0.93
N PRO A 193 -26.09 0.58 -0.13
CA PRO A 193 -26.30 0.22 1.28
C PRO A 193 -26.68 -1.26 1.49
N ALA A 194 -27.25 -1.91 0.48
CA ALA A 194 -27.51 -3.35 0.48
C ALA A 194 -26.23 -4.21 0.46
N THR A 195 -25.06 -3.60 0.23
CA THR A 195 -23.73 -4.24 0.24
C THR A 195 -23.07 -4.24 1.64
N ASN A 196 -23.78 -3.77 2.68
CA ASN A 196 -23.49 -4.11 4.09
C ASN A 196 -23.76 -5.60 4.40
N GLN A 197 -24.02 -6.43 3.39
CA GLN A 197 -23.92 -7.87 3.52
C GLN A 197 -22.55 -8.20 4.10
N ARG A 198 -22.54 -8.84 5.27
CA ARG A 198 -21.41 -9.63 5.79
C ARG A 198 -20.77 -10.36 4.62
N VAL A 199 -19.68 -9.83 4.07
CA VAL A 199 -19.18 -10.37 2.81
C VAL A 199 -18.40 -11.61 3.17
N GLN A 200 -18.85 -12.79 2.72
CA GLN A 200 -18.05 -14.02 2.76
C GLN A 200 -16.84 -13.95 1.81
N ALA A 201 -16.32 -12.76 1.48
CA ALA A 201 -15.16 -12.60 0.62
C ALA A 201 -13.99 -13.44 1.15
N ALA A 202 -13.81 -13.51 2.48
CA ALA A 202 -12.80 -14.40 3.07
C ALA A 202 -13.16 -15.90 2.97
N GLY A 203 -14.44 -16.27 2.93
CA GLY A 203 -14.87 -17.66 2.67
C GLY A 203 -14.65 -18.10 1.21
N ARG A 204 -14.63 -17.14 0.28
CA ARG A 204 -14.34 -17.36 -1.14
C ARG A 204 -12.88 -17.70 -1.41
N PHE A 205 -11.96 -17.29 -0.54
CA PHE A 205 -10.52 -17.48 -0.68
C PHE A 205 -10.03 -18.62 0.22
N GLN A 206 -9.83 -19.80 -0.36
CA GLN A 206 -9.45 -21.01 0.36
C GLN A 206 -7.93 -21.22 0.29
N GLY A 207 -7.26 -21.08 1.43
CA GLY A 207 -5.89 -21.56 1.66
C GLY A 207 -5.90 -22.95 2.31
N SER A 208 -4.72 -23.58 2.48
CA SER A 208 -4.63 -24.87 3.17
C SER A 208 -5.08 -24.78 4.64
N ASP A 209 -5.63 -25.86 5.18
CA ASP A 209 -6.13 -25.88 6.57
C ASP A 209 -5.07 -25.49 7.62
N PRO A 210 -3.79 -25.93 7.53
CA PRO A 210 -2.76 -25.47 8.45
C PRO A 210 -2.54 -23.95 8.37
N PHE A 211 -2.53 -23.38 7.16
CA PHE A 211 -2.35 -21.94 6.98
C PHE A 211 -3.53 -21.15 7.51
N ARG A 212 -4.76 -21.64 7.30
CA ARG A 212 -5.99 -21.02 7.84
C ARG A 212 -5.99 -20.99 9.37
N ARG A 213 -5.58 -22.10 10.01
CA ARG A 213 -5.43 -22.15 11.47
C ARG A 213 -4.37 -21.17 11.99
N ALA A 214 -3.24 -21.06 11.28
CA ALA A 214 -2.19 -20.13 11.64
C ALA A 214 -2.62 -18.66 11.46
N LEU A 215 -3.31 -18.35 10.37
CA LEU A 215 -3.89 -17.03 10.10
C LEU A 215 -4.90 -16.64 11.19
N ALA A 216 -5.73 -17.57 11.66
CA ALA A 216 -6.71 -17.34 12.71
C ALA A 216 -6.09 -16.84 14.03
N GLN A 217 -4.81 -17.15 14.30
CA GLN A 217 -4.10 -16.71 15.51
C GLN A 217 -3.64 -15.25 15.45
N VAL A 218 -3.65 -14.63 14.26
CA VAL A 218 -3.10 -13.29 14.08
C VAL A 218 -4.11 -12.25 13.66
N VAL A 219 -5.23 -12.69 13.05
CA VAL A 219 -6.29 -11.80 12.62
C VAL A 219 -7.21 -11.46 13.78
N GLY A 220 -7.73 -10.25 13.74
CA GLY A 220 -8.69 -9.73 14.72
C GLY A 220 -9.36 -8.47 14.20
N PRO A 221 -10.29 -7.88 14.97
CA PRO A 221 -10.92 -6.60 14.63
C PRO A 221 -9.89 -5.56 14.19
N GLY A 222 -10.14 -4.91 13.05
CA GLY A 222 -9.22 -3.95 12.43
C GLY A 222 -8.25 -4.55 11.40
N THR A 223 -8.18 -5.88 11.27
CA THR A 223 -7.43 -6.52 10.17
C THR A 223 -8.00 -6.05 8.84
N THR A 224 -7.14 -5.57 7.96
CA THR A 224 -7.55 -5.11 6.62
C THR A 224 -7.23 -6.18 5.59
N MET A 225 -8.16 -6.45 4.67
CA MET A 225 -7.92 -7.32 3.53
C MET A 225 -8.10 -6.54 2.23
N VAL A 226 -7.11 -6.60 1.36
CA VAL A 226 -7.15 -6.01 0.02
C VAL A 226 -7.12 -7.15 -1.00
N VAL A 227 -8.09 -7.17 -1.91
CA VAL A 227 -8.20 -8.15 -2.99
C VAL A 227 -8.05 -7.39 -4.31
N MET A 228 -7.07 -7.79 -5.13
CA MET A 228 -6.73 -7.10 -6.37
C MET A 228 -6.65 -8.07 -7.56
N PRO A 229 -7.03 -7.63 -8.77
CA PRO A 229 -6.87 -8.39 -9.99
C PRO A 229 -5.41 -8.50 -10.41
N ASP A 230 -4.61 -7.48 -10.11
CA ASP A 230 -3.24 -7.33 -10.58
C ASP A 230 -2.24 -8.18 -9.78
N SER A 231 -1.09 -8.48 -10.40
CA SER A 231 0.04 -9.13 -9.73
C SER A 231 0.66 -8.21 -8.67
N LEU A 232 1.21 -8.79 -7.61
CA LEU A 232 1.91 -8.04 -6.54
C LEU A 232 3.21 -7.39 -7.02
N GLY A 233 3.71 -7.77 -8.21
CA GLY A 233 4.96 -7.26 -8.76
C GLY A 233 6.19 -7.71 -7.95
N PRO A 234 7.40 -7.31 -8.36
CA PRO A 234 8.66 -7.77 -7.77
C PRO A 234 9.14 -7.04 -6.50
N GLY A 235 8.29 -6.42 -5.65
CA GLY A 235 8.81 -5.75 -4.43
C GLY A 235 7.86 -5.63 -3.23
N PRO A 236 8.37 -5.37 -2.00
CA PRO A 236 9.69 -5.67 -1.45
C PRO A 236 9.64 -6.91 -0.53
N VAL A 237 10.23 -8.02 -0.96
CA VAL A 237 10.70 -9.05 -0.03
C VAL A 237 12.11 -8.65 0.40
N GLY A 238 12.21 -7.96 1.54
CA GLY A 238 13.42 -7.79 2.36
C GLY A 238 14.76 -7.48 1.67
N ALA A 239 15.16 -6.20 1.64
CA ALA A 239 16.58 -5.84 1.63
C ALA A 239 16.84 -4.85 2.79
N PRO A 240 17.87 -5.07 3.64
CA PRO A 240 18.19 -4.19 4.76
C PRO A 240 18.86 -2.89 4.27
N PRO A 241 18.72 -1.77 4.99
CA PRO A 241 19.32 -0.51 4.59
C PRO A 241 20.85 -0.49 4.83
N PRO A 242 21.65 0.05 3.90
CA PRO A 242 23.02 0.46 4.19
C PRO A 242 23.00 1.67 5.13
N GLN A 243 23.87 1.66 6.12
CA GLN A 243 24.11 2.78 7.04
C GLN A 243 24.85 3.89 6.30
N MET A 244 24.29 5.10 6.18
CA MET A 244 25.12 6.32 6.14
C MET A 244 24.35 7.62 6.38
N ARG A 245 25.02 8.48 7.16
CA ARG A 245 24.67 9.84 7.59
C ARG A 245 24.49 10.80 6.41
N ALA A 246 23.59 11.77 6.57
CA ALA A 246 23.29 12.79 5.57
C ALA A 246 23.84 14.16 6.00
N LEU A 247 24.47 14.87 5.06
CA LEU A 247 24.66 16.31 5.05
C LEU A 247 24.52 16.78 3.59
N ILE A 248 23.98 18.00 3.38
CA ILE A 248 24.33 19.01 2.36
C ILE A 248 23.13 19.95 2.05
N GLU A 249 23.43 21.26 1.97
CA GLU A 249 22.65 22.45 1.51
C GLU A 249 23.15 22.83 0.08
N ASP A 250 22.47 23.52 -0.87
CA ASP A 250 21.69 24.77 -0.91
C ASP A 250 20.87 24.87 -2.24
N GLU A 251 19.71 25.56 -2.27
CA GLU A 251 19.06 26.19 -3.47
C GLU A 251 17.77 26.98 -3.03
N PRO A 252 17.44 28.18 -3.57
CA PRO A 252 16.51 29.17 -2.97
C PRO A 252 15.02 29.06 -3.32
N VAL A 253 14.56 28.15 -4.19
CA VAL A 253 13.22 28.27 -4.84
C VAL A 253 12.12 27.42 -4.16
N VAL A 254 12.33 27.00 -2.91
CA VAL A 254 11.35 26.24 -2.12
C VAL A 254 10.46 27.09 -1.17
N ALA A 255 10.65 28.36 -0.85
CA ALA A 255 11.74 29.34 -1.01
C ALA A 255 11.95 30.05 0.33
N ASP A 256 10.87 30.42 1.02
CA ASP A 256 10.88 30.83 2.42
C ASP A 256 10.40 29.75 3.40
N TRP A 257 10.09 28.58 2.85
CA TRP A 257 9.10 27.67 3.42
C TRP A 257 9.66 26.70 4.48
N MET A 258 10.83 26.99 5.01
CA MET A 258 11.22 26.47 6.33
C MET A 258 11.75 27.55 7.28
N ASN A 259 11.83 28.83 6.86
CA ASN A 259 12.75 29.88 7.35
C ASN A 259 12.75 30.23 8.86
N ASP A 260 13.03 29.28 9.76
CA ASP A 260 13.23 29.53 11.20
C ASP A 260 14.51 28.84 11.70
N ALA A 261 15.36 29.61 12.40
CA ALA A 261 16.77 29.34 12.72
C ALA A 261 17.01 28.49 13.99
N SER A 262 16.03 27.72 14.47
CA SER A 262 16.04 27.06 15.79
C SER A 262 15.97 25.52 15.78
N VAL A 263 16.09 24.84 14.63
CA VAL A 263 15.84 23.39 14.57
C VAL A 263 17.09 22.55 14.87
N THR A 264 17.40 22.43 16.16
CA THR A 264 18.26 21.39 16.74
C THR A 264 17.74 19.98 16.45
N PHE A 265 18.65 19.06 16.12
CA PHE A 265 18.38 17.62 16.15
C PHE A 265 18.23 17.17 17.61
N GLY A 266 16.99 16.91 18.04
CA GLY A 266 16.69 16.18 19.27
C GLY A 266 16.70 14.67 19.00
N ARG A 267 17.41 13.92 19.85
CA ARG A 267 17.63 12.47 19.80
C ARG A 267 16.37 11.63 19.62
#